data_AF-A0A2I0IIH7-F1
#
_entry.id   AF-A0A2I0IIH7-F1
#
_cell.length_a   1.000
_cell.length_b   1.000
_cell.length_c   1.000
_cell.angle_alpha   90.00
_cell.angle_beta   90.00
_cell.angle_gamma   90.00
#
_symmetry.space_group_name_H-M   'P 1'
#
loop_
_entity.id
_entity.type
_entity.pdbx_description
1 polymer ?
#
loop_
_entity_poly.entity_id
_entity_poly.type
_entity_poly.pdbx_seq_one_letter_code
_entity_poly.pdbx_strand_id
1 'polypeptide(L)'
;MTRLRGTAVSALLLLLAWRLVVTEGSVHEYIGERFVSRGNAFVVHGGSEGIVAASPDKNETSYIRFDKVAFWRPKGNANFTSGSVQAVVFEVEDRETIGGSAYGGQREVCCTADLAKLGVCTQGQIIRRPSSKDPDWPRVFGVSFHKNKVVARMTETQIPITRTGMYNLYFIHCDPNLRELALAGKTVWKNPTGYLPGRMAPLMNFYRFMSLAFVILAVFWFSQYARFWKEILQLQNCISLVVILGLFEMLM
;
A
#
# COMPACT_ATOMS: atom_id res chain seq x y z
N MET A 1 -13.10 -21.62 48.29
CA MET A 1 -12.97 -22.15 46.91
C MET A 1 -13.29 -21.14 45.79
N THR A 2 -13.72 -19.91 46.07
CA THR A 2 -14.13 -18.93 45.04
C THR A 2 -13.00 -18.06 44.47
N ARG A 3 -11.86 -17.90 45.16
CA ARG A 3 -10.71 -17.10 44.69
C ARG A 3 -9.96 -17.69 43.48
N LEU A 4 -9.99 -19.02 43.31
CA LEU A 4 -9.21 -19.71 42.28
C LEU A 4 -9.83 -19.65 40.86
N ARG A 5 -11.13 -19.33 40.76
CA ARG A 5 -11.85 -19.24 39.46
C ARG A 5 -11.62 -17.91 38.75
N GLY A 6 -11.50 -16.81 39.49
CA GLY A 6 -11.25 -15.49 38.91
C GLY A 6 -9.84 -15.35 38.29
N THR A 7 -8.84 -16.01 38.89
CA THR A 7 -7.46 -16.01 38.38
C THR A 7 -7.33 -16.78 37.07
N ALA A 8 -8.08 -17.86 36.89
CA ALA A 8 -8.05 -18.67 35.68
C ALA A 8 -8.63 -17.94 34.46
N VAL A 9 -9.73 -17.20 34.64
CA VAL A 9 -10.35 -16.41 33.55
C VAL A 9 -9.47 -15.23 33.14
N SER A 10 -8.86 -14.55 34.11
CA SER A 10 -7.93 -13.44 33.84
C SER A 10 -6.65 -13.92 33.14
N ALA A 11 -6.14 -15.10 33.49
CA ALA A 11 -4.99 -15.72 32.83
C ALA A 11 -5.31 -16.15 31.39
N LEU A 12 -6.52 -16.64 31.13
CA LEU A 12 -6.95 -17.03 29.78
C LEU A 12 -7.07 -15.84 28.82
N LEU A 13 -7.55 -14.69 29.31
CA LEU A 13 -7.60 -13.43 28.54
C LEU A 13 -6.19 -12.88 28.22
N LEU A 14 -5.25 -12.98 29.18
CA LEU A 14 -3.84 -12.62 28.96
C LEU A 14 -3.14 -13.55 27.96
N LEU A 15 -3.46 -14.85 27.97
CA LEU A 15 -2.94 -15.83 27.01
C LEU A 15 -3.50 -15.62 25.60
N LEU A 16 -4.77 -15.21 25.46
CA LEU A 16 -5.39 -14.88 24.18
C LEU A 16 -4.80 -13.61 23.56
N ALA A 17 -4.45 -12.61 24.38
CA ALA A 17 -3.76 -11.40 23.92
C ALA A 17 -2.32 -11.68 23.40
N TRP A 18 -1.71 -12.81 23.76
CA TRP A 18 -0.36 -13.18 23.32
C TRP A 18 -0.32 -13.81 21.91
N ARG A 19 -1.47 -14.17 21.34
CA ARG A 19 -1.58 -14.59 19.92
C ARG A 19 -1.54 -13.34 19.03
N LEU A 20 -0.41 -12.64 19.01
CA LEU A 20 -0.16 -11.56 18.07
C LEU A 20 -0.05 -12.16 16.67
N VAL A 21 -1.15 -12.08 15.91
CA VAL A 21 -1.15 -12.31 14.48
C VAL A 21 -0.19 -11.29 13.86
N VAL A 22 0.81 -11.78 13.12
CA VAL A 22 1.70 -10.92 12.34
C VAL A 22 0.91 -10.44 11.13
N THR A 23 0.37 -9.23 11.19
CA THR A 23 -0.31 -8.61 10.05
C THR A 23 0.71 -7.93 9.14
N GLU A 24 0.76 -8.33 7.86
CA GLU A 24 1.48 -7.57 6.83
C GLU A 24 0.68 -6.31 6.50
N GLY A 25 1.18 -5.13 6.87
CA GLY A 25 0.37 -3.90 6.86
C GLY A 25 0.47 -3.05 5.58
N SER A 26 1.42 -3.30 4.67
CA SER A 26 1.69 -2.41 3.53
C SER A 26 2.08 -3.20 2.28
N VAL A 27 1.16 -4.07 1.87
CA VAL A 27 1.21 -4.81 0.62
C VAL A 27 0.02 -4.37 -0.21
N HIS A 28 0.27 -3.86 -1.42
CA HIS A 28 -0.77 -3.48 -2.37
C HIS A 28 -0.89 -4.58 -3.41
N GLU A 29 -2.00 -5.31 -3.40
CA GLU A 29 -2.30 -6.38 -4.36
C GLU A 29 -3.21 -5.88 -5.48
N TYR A 30 -2.94 -6.32 -6.71
CA TYR A 30 -3.71 -5.99 -7.90
C TYR A 30 -4.28 -7.28 -8.50
N ILE A 31 -5.60 -7.32 -8.66
CA ILE A 31 -6.32 -8.50 -9.13
C ILE A 31 -7.06 -8.15 -10.44
N GLY A 32 -6.30 -7.96 -11.51
CA GLY A 32 -6.84 -7.64 -12.83
C GLY A 32 -7.33 -6.19 -12.96
N GLU A 33 -6.68 -5.26 -12.26
CA GLU A 33 -7.00 -3.83 -12.30
C GLU A 33 -6.91 -3.28 -13.73
N ARG A 34 -7.89 -2.46 -14.11
CA ARG A 34 -7.98 -1.90 -15.48
C ARG A 34 -7.49 -0.47 -15.52
N PHE A 35 -6.85 -0.12 -16.63
CA PHE A 35 -6.35 1.23 -16.84
C PHE A 35 -7.46 2.21 -17.18
N VAL A 36 -7.40 3.40 -16.57
CA VAL A 36 -8.36 4.48 -16.79
C VAL A 36 -7.68 5.57 -17.61
N SER A 37 -8.38 6.08 -18.63
CA SER A 37 -7.90 7.19 -19.45
C SER A 37 -7.86 8.48 -18.63
N ARG A 38 -6.69 9.12 -18.56
CA ARG A 38 -6.49 10.46 -17.98
C ARG A 38 -5.65 11.31 -18.92
N GLY A 39 -6.28 12.28 -19.58
CA GLY A 39 -5.63 13.11 -20.59
C GLY A 39 -5.17 12.26 -21.78
N ASN A 40 -3.87 12.31 -22.08
CA ASN A 40 -3.24 11.55 -23.16
C ASN A 40 -2.60 10.22 -22.71
N ALA A 41 -2.88 9.77 -21.49
CA ALA A 41 -2.31 8.58 -20.90
C ALA A 41 -3.37 7.67 -20.29
N PHE A 42 -3.04 6.40 -20.13
CA PHE A 42 -3.84 5.42 -19.40
C PHE A 42 -3.13 5.08 -18.10
N VAL A 43 -3.85 5.13 -16.97
CA VAL A 43 -3.25 5.13 -15.64
C VAL A 43 -3.98 4.17 -14.69
N VAL A 44 -3.20 3.46 -13.87
CA VAL A 44 -3.65 2.74 -12.67
C VAL A 44 -2.86 3.23 -11.46
N HIS A 45 -3.56 3.50 -10.37
CA HIS A 45 -2.92 3.82 -9.09
C HIS A 45 -2.43 2.53 -8.42
N GLY A 46 -1.10 2.42 -8.25
CA GLY A 46 -0.47 1.25 -7.64
C GLY A 46 -0.40 1.31 -6.12
N GLY A 47 -0.45 2.48 -5.51
CA GLY A 47 -0.34 2.60 -4.05
C GLY A 47 0.25 3.94 -3.63
N SER A 48 -0.01 4.31 -2.38
CA SER A 48 0.48 5.53 -1.78
C SER A 48 0.78 5.29 -0.31
N GLU A 49 2.04 5.42 0.09
CA GLU A 49 2.47 5.14 1.46
C GLU A 49 3.54 6.12 1.94
N GLY A 50 3.49 6.40 3.23
CA GLY A 50 4.58 7.07 3.92
C GLY A 50 5.70 6.09 4.22
N ILE A 51 6.89 6.33 3.70
CA ILE A 51 8.08 5.54 4.02
C ILE A 51 9.08 6.43 4.75
N VAL A 52 9.61 5.93 5.86
CA VAL A 52 10.72 6.57 6.58
C VAL A 52 12.04 6.08 5.97
N ALA A 53 12.97 7.01 5.75
CA ALA A 53 14.31 6.68 5.27
C ALA A 53 14.98 5.63 6.17
N ALA A 54 15.73 4.72 5.56
CA ALA A 54 16.57 3.81 6.32
C ALA A 54 17.65 4.60 7.07
N SER A 55 17.81 4.35 8.38
CA SER A 55 18.96 4.87 9.11
C SER A 55 20.17 3.98 8.89
N PRO A 56 21.32 4.52 8.44
CA PRO A 56 22.53 3.73 8.21
C PRO A 56 23.06 3.08 9.50
N ASP A 57 22.78 3.66 10.67
CA ASP A 57 23.32 3.20 11.95
C ASP A 57 22.63 1.96 12.53
N LYS A 58 21.45 1.58 12.02
CA LYS A 58 20.60 0.55 12.66
C LYS A 58 20.38 -0.73 11.84
N ASN A 59 21.08 -0.92 10.71
CA ASN A 59 20.79 -2.00 9.74
C ASN A 59 19.29 -2.05 9.33
N GLU A 60 18.61 -0.92 9.41
CA GLU A 60 17.21 -0.80 9.04
C GLU A 60 17.11 -0.67 7.51
N THR A 61 16.10 -1.29 6.90
CA THR A 61 15.93 -1.28 5.44
C THR A 61 14.53 -0.80 5.07
N SER A 62 14.50 0.25 4.25
CA SER A 62 13.29 0.84 3.68
C SER A 62 13.30 0.64 2.18
N TYR A 63 12.26 0.03 1.64
CA TYR A 63 12.20 -0.22 0.21
C TYR A 63 10.78 -0.39 -0.31
N ILE A 64 10.64 -0.15 -1.61
CA ILE A 64 9.47 -0.56 -2.40
C ILE A 64 9.92 -1.70 -3.31
N ARG A 65 9.21 -2.82 -3.29
CA ARG A 65 9.54 -3.99 -4.11
C ARG A 65 8.36 -4.37 -4.99
N PHE A 66 8.64 -4.59 -6.27
CA PHE A 66 7.68 -5.23 -7.18
C PHE A 66 7.75 -6.74 -7.01
N ASP A 67 6.62 -7.39 -6.77
CA ASP A 67 6.52 -8.85 -6.63
C ASP A 67 5.49 -9.39 -7.63
N LYS A 68 5.97 -10.15 -8.62
CA LYS A 68 5.17 -10.79 -9.68
C LYS A 68 4.21 -9.85 -10.43
N VAL A 69 4.61 -8.59 -10.59
CA VAL A 69 3.83 -7.61 -11.36
C VAL A 69 3.81 -8.00 -12.84
N ALA A 70 2.61 -8.22 -13.37
CA ALA A 70 2.35 -8.67 -14.73
C ALA A 70 1.21 -7.87 -15.37
N PHE A 71 1.37 -7.59 -16.65
CA PHE A 71 0.41 -6.89 -17.48
C PHE A 71 -0.13 -7.84 -18.53
N TRP A 72 -1.46 -7.92 -18.63
CA TRP A 72 -2.19 -8.80 -19.52
C TRP A 72 -2.90 -7.96 -20.58
N ARG A 73 -2.55 -8.16 -21.85
CA ARG A 73 -3.25 -7.53 -22.98
C ARG A 73 -4.21 -8.51 -23.67
N PRO A 74 -5.24 -8.03 -24.38
CA PRO A 74 -6.13 -8.91 -25.14
C PRO A 74 -5.40 -9.66 -26.26
N LYS A 75 -5.85 -10.88 -26.60
CA LYS A 75 -5.26 -11.68 -27.69
C LYS A 75 -5.34 -10.98 -29.05
N GLY A 76 -6.39 -10.18 -29.30
CA GLY A 76 -6.55 -9.41 -30.54
C GLY A 76 -5.40 -8.43 -30.80
N ASN A 77 -4.72 -7.98 -29.73
CA ASN A 77 -3.68 -6.96 -29.78
C ASN A 77 -2.28 -7.59 -29.65
N ALA A 78 -2.19 -8.93 -29.59
CA ALA A 78 -0.93 -9.66 -29.45
C ALA A 78 -0.09 -9.70 -30.75
N ASN A 79 -0.69 -9.39 -31.90
CA ASN A 79 -0.07 -9.49 -33.22
C ASN A 79 0.99 -8.42 -33.49
N PHE A 80 0.99 -7.33 -32.71
CA PHE A 80 1.91 -6.21 -32.85
C PHE A 80 2.80 -6.07 -31.62
N THR A 81 3.99 -5.51 -31.83
CA THR A 81 4.78 -4.94 -30.73
C THR A 81 4.07 -3.68 -30.26
N SER A 82 3.53 -3.71 -29.06
CA SER A 82 2.86 -2.55 -28.46
C SER A 82 3.87 -1.68 -27.69
N GLY A 83 3.46 -0.46 -27.38
CA GLY A 83 4.20 0.45 -26.53
C GLY A 83 4.49 -0.11 -25.14
N SER A 84 5.40 0.55 -24.44
CA SER A 84 5.80 0.18 -23.09
C SER A 84 4.78 0.60 -22.04
N VAL A 85 4.63 -0.24 -21.03
CA VAL A 85 3.98 0.11 -19.76
C VAL A 85 5.07 0.51 -18.80
N GLN A 86 4.91 1.63 -18.13
CA GLN A 86 5.90 2.19 -17.24
C GLN A 86 5.33 2.35 -15.83
N ALA A 87 6.02 1.80 -14.85
CA ALA A 87 5.80 2.07 -13.43
C ALA A 87 6.60 3.30 -13.02
N VAL A 88 5.94 4.31 -12.48
CA VAL A 88 6.57 5.54 -12.00
C VAL A 88 6.42 5.60 -10.49
N VAL A 89 7.54 5.67 -9.79
CA VAL A 89 7.61 5.87 -8.35
C VAL A 89 8.16 7.25 -8.07
N PHE A 90 7.42 8.04 -7.30
CA PHE A 90 7.78 9.41 -6.99
C PHE A 90 7.31 9.82 -5.60
N GLU A 91 8.04 10.73 -4.99
CA GLU A 91 7.60 11.42 -3.79
C GLU A 91 6.53 12.47 -4.13
N VAL A 92 5.57 12.73 -3.24
CA VAL A 92 4.52 13.74 -3.44
C VAL A 92 5.07 15.10 -3.90
N GLU A 93 6.22 15.53 -3.38
CA GLU A 93 6.86 16.79 -3.79
C GLU A 93 7.32 16.77 -5.26
N ASP A 94 7.74 15.60 -5.76
CA ASP A 94 8.19 15.40 -7.14
C ASP A 94 7.03 15.20 -8.11
N ARG A 95 5.77 15.28 -7.68
CA ARG A 95 4.60 15.16 -8.56
C ARG A 95 4.67 16.12 -9.75
N GLU A 96 5.17 17.33 -9.51
CA GLU A 96 5.33 18.36 -10.54
C GLU A 96 6.52 18.14 -11.48
N THR A 97 7.28 17.05 -11.31
CA THR A 97 8.33 16.64 -12.24
C THR A 97 7.86 15.63 -13.29
N ILE A 98 6.66 15.04 -13.13
CA ILE A 98 6.10 14.04 -14.05
C ILE A 98 5.09 14.68 -14.98
N GLY A 99 5.30 14.54 -16.29
CA GLY A 99 4.49 15.22 -17.30
C GLY A 99 5.02 16.61 -17.65
N GLY A 100 4.48 17.15 -18.74
CA GLY A 100 4.83 18.45 -19.27
C GLY A 100 3.73 19.01 -20.14
N SER A 101 3.91 20.23 -20.61
CA SER A 101 3.02 20.87 -21.57
C SER A 101 3.87 21.63 -22.56
N ALA A 102 3.67 21.44 -23.87
CA ALA A 102 4.43 22.16 -24.88
C ALA A 102 4.15 23.68 -24.85
N TYR A 103 2.92 24.07 -24.48
CA TYR A 103 2.44 25.45 -24.61
C TYR A 103 1.72 25.97 -23.34
N GLY A 104 2.03 25.44 -22.15
CA GLY A 104 1.43 25.91 -20.88
C GLY A 104 -0.05 25.57 -20.70
N GLY A 105 -0.59 24.64 -21.50
CA GLY A 105 -1.97 24.16 -21.44
C GLY A 105 -2.16 22.94 -20.52
N GLN A 106 -3.02 22.01 -20.92
CA GLN A 106 -3.20 20.75 -20.20
C GLN A 106 -1.89 19.97 -20.12
N ARG A 107 -1.61 19.43 -18.94
CA ARG A 107 -0.39 18.69 -18.67
C ARG A 107 -0.50 17.28 -19.24
N GLU A 108 0.33 17.01 -20.23
CA GLU A 108 0.49 15.72 -20.89
C GLU A 108 1.46 14.85 -20.08
N VAL A 109 1.08 13.62 -19.82
CA VAL A 109 1.95 12.65 -19.11
C VAL A 109 2.82 11.91 -20.12
N CYS A 110 2.22 11.57 -21.27
CA CYS A 110 2.89 10.90 -22.37
C CYS A 110 3.54 11.91 -23.32
N CYS A 111 4.76 11.59 -23.76
CA CYS A 111 5.50 12.38 -24.73
C CYS A 111 4.83 12.29 -26.10
N THR A 112 4.28 13.41 -26.55
CA THR A 112 3.71 13.60 -27.89
C THR A 112 4.81 13.88 -28.92
N ALA A 113 4.48 13.73 -30.20
CA ALA A 113 5.44 13.97 -31.29
C ALA A 113 5.98 15.41 -31.28
N ASP A 114 5.17 16.39 -30.87
CA ASP A 114 5.59 17.80 -30.83
C ASP A 114 6.60 18.06 -29.71
N LEU A 115 6.40 17.44 -28.54
CA LEU A 115 7.38 17.48 -27.44
C LEU A 115 8.68 16.72 -27.79
N ALA A 116 8.57 15.63 -28.55
CA ALA A 116 9.73 14.88 -29.02
C ALA A 116 10.56 15.68 -30.04
N LYS A 117 9.91 16.44 -30.94
CA LYS A 117 10.59 17.34 -31.89
C LYS A 117 11.36 18.47 -31.20
N LEU A 118 10.88 18.92 -30.04
CA LEU A 118 11.58 19.89 -29.19
C LEU A 118 12.79 19.28 -28.44
N GLY A 119 13.04 17.97 -28.59
CA GLY A 119 14.18 17.29 -27.96
C GLY A 119 14.03 17.04 -26.46
N VAL A 120 12.83 17.22 -25.89
CA VAL A 120 12.60 17.13 -24.44
C VAL A 120 12.37 15.69 -23.98
N CYS A 121 11.81 14.84 -24.83
CA CYS A 121 11.45 13.45 -24.48
C CYS A 121 11.38 12.53 -25.70
N THR A 122 11.40 11.22 -25.44
CA THR A 122 11.22 10.20 -26.48
C THR A 122 9.72 9.93 -26.68
N GLN A 123 9.26 9.98 -27.93
CA GLN A 123 7.85 9.76 -28.27
C GLN A 123 7.34 8.43 -27.71
N GLY A 124 6.15 8.45 -27.10
CA GLY A 124 5.50 7.26 -26.54
C GLY A 124 6.00 6.81 -25.16
N GLN A 125 6.93 7.56 -24.54
CA GLN A 125 7.34 7.37 -23.15
C GLN A 125 6.77 8.47 -22.24
N ILE A 126 6.79 8.24 -20.94
CA ILE A 126 6.40 9.23 -19.93
C ILE A 126 7.45 10.33 -19.84
N ILE A 127 6.97 11.56 -19.72
CA ILE A 127 7.82 12.73 -19.51
C ILE A 127 8.28 12.73 -18.05
N ARG A 128 9.59 12.62 -17.85
CA ARG A 128 10.26 12.68 -16.55
C ARG A 128 11.21 13.87 -16.54
N ARG A 129 11.10 14.72 -15.53
CA ARG A 129 12.14 15.69 -15.16
C ARG A 129 12.82 15.23 -13.87
N PRO A 130 14.16 15.30 -13.77
CA PRO A 130 14.84 15.01 -12.51
C PRO A 130 14.37 15.96 -11.40
N SER A 131 14.28 15.45 -10.17
CA SER A 131 14.02 16.28 -8.99
C SER A 131 15.19 17.23 -8.74
N SER A 132 14.88 18.41 -8.19
CA SER A 132 15.91 19.38 -7.79
C SER A 132 16.75 18.87 -6.61
N LYS A 133 16.20 17.98 -5.79
CA LYS A 133 16.87 17.48 -4.58
C LYS A 133 17.59 16.15 -4.80
N ASP A 134 17.18 15.36 -5.78
CA ASP A 134 17.79 14.08 -6.13
C ASP A 134 17.60 13.78 -7.64
N PRO A 135 18.68 13.77 -8.43
CA PRO A 135 18.57 13.58 -9.88
C PRO A 135 18.06 12.18 -10.29
N ASP A 136 18.14 11.19 -9.40
CA ASP A 136 17.66 9.83 -9.65
C ASP A 136 16.13 9.71 -9.60
N TRP A 137 15.46 10.65 -8.94
CA TRP A 137 14.01 10.68 -8.78
C TRP A 137 13.35 11.60 -9.83
N PRO A 138 12.15 11.28 -10.32
CA PRO A 138 11.36 10.08 -10.05
C PRO A 138 11.91 8.84 -10.77
N ARG A 139 11.74 7.66 -10.15
CA ARG A 139 12.21 6.37 -10.70
C ARG A 139 11.16 5.83 -11.67
N VAL A 140 11.57 5.47 -12.89
CA VAL A 140 10.69 4.93 -13.93
C VAL A 140 11.19 3.56 -14.38
N PHE A 141 10.31 2.57 -14.36
CA PHE A 141 10.59 1.19 -14.78
C PHE A 141 9.67 0.82 -15.93
N GLY A 142 10.22 0.58 -17.12
CA GLY A 142 9.45 0.22 -18.31
C GLY A 142 9.49 -1.27 -18.62
N VAL A 143 8.37 -1.81 -19.09
CA VAL A 143 8.30 -3.13 -19.73
C VAL A 143 7.54 -3.00 -21.04
N SER A 144 8.01 -3.66 -22.10
CA SER A 144 7.36 -3.66 -23.41
C SER A 144 6.76 -5.02 -23.73
N PHE A 145 5.74 -5.03 -24.59
CA PHE A 145 5.14 -6.26 -25.08
C PHE A 145 5.83 -6.73 -26.37
N HIS A 146 6.44 -7.90 -26.31
CA HIS A 146 6.94 -8.57 -27.51
C HIS A 146 5.80 -9.16 -28.35
N LYS A 147 6.03 -9.28 -29.66
CA LYS A 147 5.08 -9.88 -30.61
C LYS A 147 4.66 -11.29 -30.14
N ASN A 148 3.37 -11.61 -30.30
CA ASN A 148 2.74 -12.86 -29.89
C ASN A 148 2.79 -13.19 -28.38
N LYS A 149 3.24 -12.26 -27.53
CA LYS A 149 3.16 -12.40 -26.08
C LYS A 149 1.96 -11.62 -25.55
N VAL A 150 1.09 -12.31 -24.83
CA VAL A 150 -0.11 -11.74 -24.18
C VAL A 150 0.23 -11.12 -22.83
N VAL A 151 1.35 -11.54 -22.23
CA VAL A 151 1.78 -11.14 -20.89
C VAL A 151 3.15 -10.49 -20.95
N ALA A 152 3.29 -9.35 -20.29
CA ALA A 152 4.56 -8.70 -20.00
C ALA A 152 4.76 -8.70 -18.48
N ARG A 153 5.91 -9.19 -18.00
CA ARG A 153 6.24 -9.22 -16.57
C ARG A 153 7.31 -8.18 -16.27
N MET A 154 7.11 -7.43 -15.19
CA MET A 154 8.11 -6.50 -14.68
C MET A 154 9.16 -7.27 -13.87
N THR A 155 10.41 -6.80 -13.90
CA THR A 155 11.49 -7.36 -13.08
C THR A 155 11.20 -7.12 -11.59
N GLU A 156 11.49 -8.13 -10.76
CA GLU A 156 11.42 -8.02 -9.30
C GLU A 156 12.56 -7.13 -8.79
N THR A 157 12.35 -5.83 -8.85
CA THR A 157 13.33 -4.82 -8.43
C THR A 157 12.97 -4.31 -7.03
N GLN A 158 13.98 -4.19 -6.18
CA GLN A 158 13.87 -3.50 -4.90
C GLN A 158 14.43 -2.08 -5.04
N ILE A 159 13.59 -1.10 -4.74
CA ILE A 159 13.92 0.32 -4.80
C ILE A 159 14.25 0.77 -3.38
N PRO A 160 15.53 1.07 -3.05
CA PRO A 160 15.89 1.56 -1.73
C PRO A 160 15.36 2.99 -1.54
N ILE A 161 14.81 3.26 -0.35
CA ILE A 161 14.29 4.57 0.02
C ILE A 161 15.28 5.27 0.95
N THR A 162 15.87 6.36 0.45
CA THR A 162 16.90 7.16 1.13
C THR A 162 16.34 8.37 1.87
N ARG A 163 15.10 8.77 1.57
CA ARG A 163 14.46 9.96 2.17
C ARG A 163 13.09 9.63 2.71
N THR A 164 12.75 10.27 3.83
CA THR A 164 11.44 10.13 4.46
C THR A 164 10.46 10.97 3.68
N GLY A 165 9.38 10.35 3.21
CA GLY A 165 8.38 11.04 2.40
C GLY A 165 7.16 10.18 2.12
N MET A 166 6.18 10.79 1.46
CA MET A 166 5.02 10.09 0.94
C MET A 166 5.31 9.69 -0.50
N TYR A 167 5.43 8.39 -0.75
CA TYR A 167 5.73 7.85 -2.08
C TYR A 167 4.45 7.35 -2.74
N ASN A 168 4.32 7.61 -4.03
CA ASN A 168 3.22 7.12 -4.85
C ASN A 168 3.78 6.26 -5.99
N LEU A 169 3.05 5.21 -6.32
CA LEU A 169 3.31 4.33 -7.45
C LEU A 169 2.15 4.44 -8.43
N TYR A 170 2.47 4.70 -9.69
CA TYR A 170 1.50 4.68 -10.79
C TYR A 170 2.01 3.79 -11.92
N PHE A 171 1.11 2.97 -12.46
CA PHE A 171 1.35 2.25 -13.71
C PHE A 171 0.70 3.04 -14.83
N ILE A 172 1.47 3.37 -15.85
CA ILE A 172 1.05 4.28 -16.92
C ILE A 172 1.49 3.72 -18.26
N HIS A 173 0.64 3.81 -19.28
CA HIS A 173 1.02 3.55 -20.66
C HIS A 173 0.48 4.61 -21.61
N CYS A 174 1.19 4.77 -22.73
CA CYS A 174 0.91 5.79 -23.75
C CYS A 174 0.35 5.20 -25.04
N ASP A 175 0.28 3.87 -25.16
CA ASP A 175 -0.20 3.22 -26.38
C ASP A 175 -1.73 3.08 -26.39
N PRO A 176 -2.44 3.67 -27.38
CA PRO A 176 -3.90 3.53 -27.52
C PRO A 176 -4.33 2.11 -27.90
N ASN A 177 -3.42 1.24 -28.37
CA ASN A 177 -3.70 -0.17 -28.64
C ASN A 177 -3.76 -1.01 -27.36
N LEU A 178 -3.43 -0.46 -26.19
CA LEU A 178 -3.45 -1.18 -24.91
C LEU A 178 -4.63 -0.77 -24.00
N ARG A 179 -5.73 -0.26 -24.57
CA ARG A 179 -6.91 0.22 -23.80
C ARG A 179 -7.46 -0.81 -22.78
N GLU A 180 -7.50 -2.08 -23.15
CA GLU A 180 -8.01 -3.16 -22.30
C GLU A 180 -6.89 -3.95 -21.62
N LEU A 181 -5.91 -3.23 -21.06
CA LEU A 181 -4.84 -3.84 -20.29
C LEU A 181 -5.31 -4.15 -18.86
N ALA A 182 -4.96 -5.33 -18.36
CA ALA A 182 -5.21 -5.73 -16.97
C ALA A 182 -3.88 -5.89 -16.21
N LEU A 183 -3.81 -5.31 -15.01
CA LEU A 183 -2.68 -5.38 -14.10
C LEU A 183 -2.93 -6.47 -13.04
N ALA A 184 -1.95 -7.35 -12.84
CA ALA A 184 -1.97 -8.34 -11.78
C ALA A 184 -0.62 -8.41 -11.06
N GLY A 185 -0.62 -8.76 -9.78
CA GLY A 185 0.59 -8.91 -8.97
C GLY A 185 0.50 -8.11 -7.69
N LYS A 186 1.63 -7.85 -7.02
CA LYS A 186 1.63 -7.05 -5.80
C LYS A 186 2.87 -6.18 -5.65
N THR A 187 2.77 -5.14 -4.85
CA THR A 187 3.91 -4.36 -4.40
C THR A 187 4.01 -4.37 -2.89
N VAL A 188 5.23 -4.53 -2.40
CA VAL A 188 5.54 -4.60 -0.97
C VAL A 188 6.28 -3.33 -0.58
N TRP A 189 5.79 -2.65 0.43
CA TRP A 189 6.31 -1.37 0.93
C TRP A 189 6.81 -1.61 2.35
N LYS A 190 8.12 -1.51 2.54
CA LYS A 190 8.76 -1.78 3.83
C LYS A 190 9.29 -0.49 4.44
N ASN A 191 8.93 -0.28 5.70
CA ASN A 191 9.41 0.80 6.57
C ASN A 191 10.46 0.23 7.56
N PRO A 192 11.35 1.04 8.16
CA PRO A 192 12.30 0.57 9.17
C PRO A 192 11.64 -0.18 10.33
N THR A 193 10.45 0.25 10.73
CA THR A 193 9.69 -0.31 11.84
C THR A 193 8.84 -1.53 11.46
N GLY A 194 8.92 -2.00 10.21
CA GLY A 194 8.19 -3.16 9.69
C GLY A 194 7.34 -2.83 8.47
N TYR A 195 6.27 -3.60 8.28
CA TYR A 195 5.33 -3.42 7.16
C TYR A 195 4.14 -2.52 7.52
N LEU A 196 4.22 -1.75 8.60
CA LEU A 196 3.12 -0.87 8.99
C LEU A 196 3.10 0.37 8.07
N PRO A 197 1.94 0.78 7.54
CA PRO A 197 1.79 2.03 6.79
C PRO A 197 2.35 3.20 7.60
N GLY A 198 3.26 3.98 7.03
CA GLY A 198 3.91 5.07 7.76
C GLY A 198 2.92 6.13 8.27
N ARG A 199 1.75 6.27 7.60
CA ARG A 199 0.67 7.15 8.04
C ARG A 199 0.06 6.73 9.39
N MET A 200 0.11 5.44 9.72
CA MET A 200 -0.42 4.88 10.96
C MET A 200 0.64 4.79 12.07
N ALA A 201 1.92 5.00 11.75
CA ALA A 201 3.01 4.93 12.73
C ALA A 201 2.79 5.83 13.97
N PRO A 202 2.38 7.11 13.86
CA PRO A 202 2.14 7.94 15.04
C PRO A 202 0.88 7.52 15.83
N LEU A 203 -0.13 6.96 15.15
CA LEU A 203 -1.36 6.48 15.80
C LEU A 203 -1.14 5.18 16.58
N MET A 204 -0.07 4.43 16.32
CA MET A 204 0.21 3.17 17.00
C MET A 204 0.33 3.34 18.53
N ASN A 205 0.94 4.43 18.98
CA ASN A 205 1.03 4.73 20.42
C ASN A 205 -0.37 5.03 21.01
N PHE A 206 -1.18 5.81 20.30
CA PHE A 206 -2.55 6.12 20.72
C PHE A 206 -3.40 4.84 20.84
N TYR A 207 -3.38 3.97 19.83
CA TYR A 207 -4.11 2.70 19.87
C TYR A 207 -3.61 1.78 20.99
N ARG A 208 -2.31 1.79 21.28
CA ARG A 208 -1.75 1.03 22.41
C ARG A 208 -2.33 1.50 23.75
N PHE A 209 -2.35 2.82 24.00
CA PHE A 209 -2.91 3.36 25.25
C PHE A 209 -4.42 3.14 25.36
N MET A 210 -5.16 3.37 24.27
CA MET A 210 -6.61 3.12 24.23
C MET A 210 -6.93 1.65 24.47
N SER A 211 -6.23 0.74 23.80
CA SER A 211 -6.39 -0.71 24.00
C SER A 211 -6.10 -1.11 25.44
N LEU A 212 -5.01 -0.61 26.04
CA LEU A 212 -4.69 -0.86 27.44
C LEU A 212 -5.80 -0.35 28.38
N ALA A 213 -6.34 0.84 28.13
CA ALA A 213 -7.44 1.39 28.92
C ALA A 213 -8.71 0.52 28.82
N PHE A 214 -9.07 0.04 27.62
CA PHE A 214 -10.19 -0.89 27.43
C PHE A 214 -9.97 -2.22 28.13
N VAL A 215 -8.75 -2.76 28.12
CA VAL A 215 -8.41 -3.99 28.85
C VAL A 215 -8.58 -3.80 30.36
N ILE A 216 -8.12 -2.66 30.92
CA ILE A 216 -8.29 -2.35 32.34
C ILE A 216 -9.79 -2.24 32.70
N LEU A 217 -10.57 -1.54 31.88
CA LEU A 217 -12.02 -1.42 32.06
C LEU A 217 -12.72 -2.78 31.97
N ALA A 218 -12.31 -3.64 31.03
CA ALA A 218 -12.85 -4.99 30.90
C ALA A 218 -12.52 -5.84 32.14
N VAL A 219 -11.28 -5.82 32.63
CA VAL A 219 -10.90 -6.54 33.86
C VAL A 219 -11.68 -6.04 35.06
N PHE A 220 -11.84 -4.72 35.21
CA PHE A 220 -12.67 -4.13 36.26
C PHE A 220 -14.13 -4.57 36.15
N TRP A 221 -14.72 -4.52 34.94
CA TRP A 221 -16.08 -4.95 34.66
C TRP A 221 -16.29 -6.42 35.00
N PHE A 222 -15.42 -7.32 34.51
CA PHE A 222 -15.52 -8.76 34.77
C PHE A 222 -15.29 -9.12 36.25
N SER A 223 -14.40 -8.39 36.94
CA SER A 223 -14.18 -8.56 38.38
C SER A 223 -15.42 -8.18 39.19
N GLN A 224 -16.02 -7.03 38.88
CA GLN A 224 -17.24 -6.56 39.53
C GLN A 224 -18.42 -7.47 39.20
N TYR A 225 -18.55 -7.88 37.93
CA TYR A 225 -19.52 -8.89 37.49
C TYR A 225 -19.36 -10.13 38.38
N ALA A 226 -18.19 -10.80 38.37
CA ALA A 226 -17.93 -12.01 39.17
C ALA A 226 -18.21 -11.86 40.68
N ARG A 227 -17.91 -10.69 41.27
CA ARG A 227 -18.16 -10.42 42.69
C ARG A 227 -19.65 -10.36 43.04
N PHE A 228 -20.47 -9.80 42.16
CA PHE A 228 -21.90 -9.57 42.39
C PHE A 228 -22.82 -10.52 41.62
N TRP A 229 -22.35 -11.68 41.13
CA TRP A 229 -23.15 -12.64 40.32
C TRP A 229 -24.53 -13.01 40.87
N LYS A 230 -24.78 -12.89 42.18
CA LYS A 230 -26.08 -13.20 42.78
C LYS A 230 -27.09 -12.04 42.73
N GLU A 231 -26.65 -10.81 42.48
CA GLU A 231 -27.45 -9.59 42.60
C GLU A 231 -27.59 -8.83 41.26
N ILE A 232 -27.23 -9.47 40.15
CA ILE A 232 -27.10 -8.82 38.84
C ILE A 232 -28.43 -8.81 38.07
N LEU A 233 -28.75 -7.62 37.53
CA LEU A 233 -29.89 -7.38 36.64
C LEU A 233 -29.64 -8.00 35.26
N GLN A 234 -30.69 -8.54 34.62
CA GLN A 234 -30.63 -9.15 33.28
C GLN A 234 -29.94 -8.27 32.22
N LEU A 235 -30.04 -6.94 32.32
CA LEU A 235 -29.43 -6.00 31.38
C LEU A 235 -27.90 -6.11 31.34
N GLN A 236 -27.25 -6.35 32.49
CA GLN A 236 -25.79 -6.51 32.57
C GLN A 236 -25.30 -7.83 31.96
N ASN A 237 -26.16 -8.86 31.92
CA ASN A 237 -25.87 -10.10 31.21
C ASN A 237 -25.85 -9.87 29.69
N CYS A 238 -26.79 -9.08 29.16
CA CYS A 238 -26.80 -8.72 27.74
C CYS A 238 -25.55 -7.93 27.34
N ILE A 239 -25.15 -6.94 28.13
CA ILE A 239 -23.93 -6.14 27.88
C ILE A 239 -22.69 -7.06 27.87
N SER A 240 -22.57 -7.94 28.87
CA SER A 240 -21.43 -8.86 28.97
C SER A 240 -21.38 -9.85 27.80
N LEU A 241 -22.54 -10.31 27.32
CA LEU A 241 -22.64 -11.19 26.16
C LEU A 241 -22.20 -10.49 24.86
N VAL A 242 -22.61 -9.24 24.64
CA VAL A 242 -22.18 -8.44 23.48
C VAL A 242 -20.66 -8.20 23.51
N VAL A 243 -20.09 -7.90 24.68
CA VAL A 243 -18.64 -7.73 24.83
C VAL A 243 -17.87 -9.02 24.51
N ILE A 244 -18.36 -10.17 24.98
CA ILE A 244 -17.74 -11.48 24.69
C ILE A 244 -17.83 -11.82 23.20
N LEU A 245 -18.99 -11.60 22.57
CA LEU A 245 -19.17 -11.81 21.13
C LEU A 245 -18.25 -10.90 20.31
N GLY A 246 -18.17 -9.61 20.64
CA GLY A 246 -17.28 -8.67 19.96
C GLY A 246 -15.80 -9.04 20.09
N LEU A 247 -15.38 -9.55 21.25
CA LEU A 247 -14.00 -10.06 21.42
C LEU A 247 -13.76 -11.33 20.58
N PHE A 248 -14.77 -12.19 20.44
CA PHE A 248 -14.65 -13.42 19.63
C PHE A 248 -14.54 -13.12 18.14
N GLU A 249 -15.33 -12.18 17.60
CA GLU A 249 -15.24 -11.79 16.18
C GLU A 249 -13.87 -11.20 15.81
N MET A 250 -13.23 -10.48 16.73
CA MET A 250 -11.91 -9.88 16.47
C MET A 250 -10.76 -10.90 16.57
N LEU A 251 -11.00 -12.06 17.19
CA LEU A 251 -10.02 -13.14 17.36
C LEU A 251 -10.10 -14.22 16.27
N MET A 252 -11.23 -14.33 15.58
CA MET A 252 -11.49 -15.32 14.52
C MET A 252 -11.10 -14.78 13.14
#